data_AF-A0A7Y4QB81-F1
#
_entry.id   AF-A0A7Y4QB81-F1
#
_cell.length_a   1.000
_cell.length_b   1.000
_cell.length_c   1.000
_cell.angle_alpha   90.00
_cell.angle_beta   90.00
_cell.angle_gamma   90.00
#
_symmetry.space_group_name_H-M   'P 1'
#
loop_
_entity.id
_entity.type
_entity.pdbx_description
1 polymer ?
#
loop_
_entity_poly.entity_id
_entity_poly.type
_entity_poly.pdbx_seq_one_letter_code
_entity_poly.pdbx_strand_id
1 'polypeptide(L)'
;MFLSSCKKDDPKPENIPEAITKATLTFTPAGGAAVIVTATDPDGDGPLPRTLSGPINLVKNVSYTLKITLINELAKPTDPEYDITAEVEEEADEHIFFFAWTNSTFSNPTGNGNVDNRSDAVNYVDRDTKGLPLGLETSWTTINTTGNGTFRVILKHQPDLKSATTTSNDGESDLDVTFNLSVN
;
A
#
# COMPACT_ATOMS: atom_id res chain seq x y z
N MET A 1 9.82 -48.62 -13.10
CA MET A 1 10.38 -47.48 -13.84
C MET A 1 9.50 -46.30 -13.54
N PHE A 2 10.01 -45.38 -12.73
CA PHE A 2 9.30 -44.22 -12.22
C PHE A 2 9.30 -43.12 -13.26
N LEU A 3 8.15 -42.49 -13.48
CA LEU A 3 8.06 -41.15 -14.06
C LEU A 3 7.12 -40.34 -13.17
N SER A 4 7.64 -39.90 -12.02
CA SER A 4 7.05 -38.76 -11.30
C SER A 4 7.35 -37.51 -12.12
N SER A 5 6.31 -36.98 -12.76
CA SER A 5 6.36 -35.67 -13.42
C SER A 5 6.37 -34.59 -12.33
N CYS A 6 7.55 -34.04 -12.03
CA CYS A 6 7.65 -32.75 -11.36
C CYS A 6 7.14 -31.69 -12.34
N LYS A 7 6.01 -31.06 -12.02
CA LYS A 7 5.75 -29.71 -12.53
C LYS A 7 6.76 -28.81 -11.85
N LYS A 8 7.76 -28.37 -12.61
CA LYS A 8 8.62 -27.26 -12.20
C LYS A 8 7.82 -26.01 -12.58
N ASP A 9 7.33 -25.29 -11.58
CA ASP A 9 7.12 -23.86 -11.78
C ASP A 9 8.51 -23.30 -12.11
N ASP A 10 8.66 -22.75 -13.31
CA ASP A 10 9.89 -22.03 -13.66
C ASP A 10 10.04 -20.90 -12.62
N PRO A 11 11.25 -20.70 -12.06
CA PRO A 11 11.47 -19.59 -11.13
C PRO A 11 11.11 -18.30 -11.86
N LYS A 12 10.17 -17.54 -11.29
CA LYS A 12 9.92 -16.18 -11.75
C LYS A 12 11.22 -15.38 -11.64
N PRO A 13 11.52 -14.48 -12.58
CA PRO A 13 12.65 -13.58 -12.44
C PRO A 13 12.49 -12.76 -11.14
N GLU A 14 13.45 -12.83 -10.22
CA GLU A 14 13.47 -12.03 -8.95
C GLU A 14 13.67 -10.52 -9.19
N ASN A 15 13.37 -10.00 -10.37
CA ASN A 15 13.67 -8.61 -10.72
C ASN A 15 12.83 -8.12 -11.90
N ILE A 16 11.52 -8.39 -11.81
CA ILE A 16 10.56 -7.77 -12.72
C ILE A 16 10.53 -6.27 -12.39
N PRO A 17 10.70 -5.35 -13.35
CA PRO A 17 10.67 -3.92 -13.05
C PRO A 17 9.36 -3.51 -12.36
N GLU A 18 9.45 -3.04 -11.11
CA GLU A 18 8.31 -2.72 -10.24
C GLU A 18 7.70 -1.34 -10.54
N ALA A 19 7.47 -1.05 -11.81
CA ALA A 19 6.95 0.24 -12.23
C ALA A 19 5.47 0.40 -11.82
N ILE A 20 5.22 1.04 -10.67
CA ILE A 20 3.86 1.33 -10.19
C ILE A 20 3.33 2.60 -10.87
N THR A 21 2.52 2.40 -11.91
CA THR A 21 1.86 3.51 -12.60
C THR A 21 0.44 3.76 -12.13
N LYS A 22 -0.15 2.85 -11.35
CA LYS A 22 -1.43 3.09 -10.69
C LYS A 22 -1.51 2.44 -9.34
N ALA A 23 -1.76 3.27 -8.31
CA ALA A 23 -2.15 2.83 -6.99
C ALA A 23 -3.64 3.12 -6.76
N THR A 24 -4.39 2.12 -6.31
CA THR A 24 -5.81 2.23 -5.94
C THR A 24 -5.95 1.95 -4.45
N LEU A 25 -6.47 2.91 -3.70
CA LEU A 25 -6.82 2.76 -2.29
C LEU A 25 -8.33 2.55 -2.19
N THR A 26 -8.75 1.42 -1.63
CA THR A 26 -10.16 1.08 -1.42
C THR A 26 -10.44 0.97 0.07
N PHE A 27 -11.13 1.97 0.62
CA PHE A 27 -11.63 1.96 2.00
C PHE A 27 -13.03 1.33 2.03
N THR A 28 -13.11 0.09 2.51
CA THR A 28 -14.37 -0.63 2.66
C THR A 28 -14.90 -0.48 4.08
N PRO A 29 -16.03 0.21 4.31
CA PRO A 29 -16.58 0.34 5.64
C PRO A 29 -17.20 -0.99 6.12
N ALA A 30 -17.33 -1.16 7.43
CA ALA A 30 -18.09 -2.27 8.02
C ALA A 30 -19.56 -2.32 7.55
N GLY A 31 -20.09 -1.20 7.04
CA GLY A 31 -21.34 -1.12 6.29
C GLY A 31 -21.40 0.14 5.43
N GLY A 32 -22.06 0.06 4.27
CA GLY A 32 -22.15 1.17 3.30
C GLY A 32 -21.31 0.94 2.04
N ALA A 33 -21.14 1.98 1.24
CA ALA A 33 -20.35 1.93 0.01
C ALA A 33 -18.86 2.17 0.28
N ALA A 34 -17.99 1.47 -0.46
CA ALA A 34 -16.56 1.69 -0.40
C ALA A 34 -16.18 3.06 -0.97
N VAL A 35 -15.14 3.67 -0.39
CA VAL A 35 -14.51 4.90 -0.89
C VAL A 35 -13.26 4.50 -1.64
N ILE A 36 -13.18 4.84 -2.93
CA ILE A 36 -12.09 4.47 -3.82
C ILE A 36 -11.41 5.73 -4.33
N VAL A 37 -10.09 5.81 -4.17
CA VAL A 37 -9.25 6.84 -4.78
C VAL A 37 -8.08 6.22 -5.51
N THR A 38 -7.58 6.88 -6.55
CA THR A 38 -6.42 6.43 -7.31
C THR A 38 -5.35 7.50 -7.38
N ALA A 39 -4.11 7.05 -7.49
CA ALA A 39 -2.98 7.85 -7.91
C ALA A 39 -2.42 7.21 -9.19
N THR A 40 -2.43 7.95 -10.30
CA THR A 40 -2.08 7.45 -11.64
C THR A 40 -0.93 8.25 -12.22
N ASP A 41 0.14 7.55 -12.55
CA ASP A 41 1.31 8.04 -13.25
C ASP A 41 1.21 7.65 -14.73
N PRO A 42 1.13 8.60 -15.68
CA PRO A 42 0.89 8.28 -17.08
C PRO A 42 2.14 7.79 -17.83
N ASP A 43 3.35 7.98 -17.29
CA ASP A 43 4.60 7.67 -18.00
C ASP A 43 5.74 7.12 -17.12
N GLY A 44 5.49 6.85 -15.84
CA GLY A 44 6.45 6.21 -14.94
C GLY A 44 7.62 7.14 -14.62
N ASP A 45 8.83 6.78 -15.06
CA ASP A 45 10.02 7.64 -14.91
C ASP A 45 10.04 8.85 -15.88
N GLY A 46 8.96 9.05 -16.63
CA GLY A 46 8.80 10.17 -17.53
C GLY A 46 8.57 11.51 -16.82
N PRO A 47 8.47 12.61 -17.58
CA PRO A 47 8.35 13.95 -17.02
C PRO A 47 6.94 14.29 -16.51
N LEU A 48 5.90 13.48 -16.80
CA LEU A 48 4.54 13.80 -16.41
C LEU A 48 4.30 13.44 -14.94
N PRO A 49 3.69 14.35 -14.15
CA PRO A 49 3.45 14.06 -12.76
C PRO A 49 2.30 13.06 -12.58
N ARG A 50 2.37 12.29 -11.50
CA ARG A 50 1.25 11.50 -10.99
C ARG A 50 0.03 12.40 -10.68
N THR A 51 -1.14 11.92 -11.07
CA THR A 51 -2.44 12.56 -10.86
C THR A 51 -3.26 11.82 -9.83
N LEU A 52 -3.99 12.54 -8.97
CA LEU A 52 -4.88 11.96 -7.96
C LEU A 52 -6.33 12.09 -8.43
N SER A 53 -7.15 11.05 -8.24
CA SER A 53 -8.57 11.08 -8.62
C SER A 53 -9.43 12.02 -7.75
N GLY A 54 -8.93 12.40 -6.57
CA GLY A 54 -9.62 13.28 -5.64
C GLY A 54 -9.19 13.05 -4.18
N PRO A 55 -9.83 13.77 -3.23
CA PRO A 55 -9.61 13.52 -1.81
C PRO A 55 -10.27 12.22 -1.36
N ILE A 56 -9.73 11.62 -0.29
CA ILE A 56 -10.37 10.55 0.45
C ILE A 56 -11.47 11.17 1.31
N ASN A 57 -12.73 10.76 1.11
CA ASN A 57 -13.87 11.26 1.88
C ASN A 57 -14.46 10.12 2.71
N LEU A 58 -14.14 10.07 4.00
CA LEU A 58 -14.65 9.04 4.90
C LEU A 58 -15.78 9.60 5.78
N VAL A 59 -16.68 8.73 6.19
CA VAL A 59 -17.71 9.03 7.20
C VAL A 59 -17.09 8.97 8.60
N LYS A 60 -17.46 9.89 9.48
CA LYS A 60 -17.05 9.92 10.89
C LYS A 60 -17.53 8.71 11.68
N ASN A 61 -16.75 8.30 12.68
CA ASN A 61 -17.04 7.16 13.56
C ASN A 61 -17.36 5.85 12.82
N VAL A 62 -16.64 5.58 11.72
CA VAL A 62 -16.79 4.36 10.93
C VAL A 62 -15.44 3.64 10.85
N SER A 63 -15.49 2.32 11.01
CA SER A 63 -14.35 1.44 10.76
C SER A 63 -14.30 1.02 9.29
N TYR A 64 -13.11 1.12 8.70
CA TYR A 64 -12.80 0.76 7.32
C TYR A 64 -11.66 -0.25 7.30
N THR A 65 -11.74 -1.22 6.40
CA THR A 65 -10.59 -1.95 5.88
C THR A 65 -10.09 -1.22 4.64
N LEU A 66 -8.84 -0.78 4.67
CA LEU A 66 -8.14 -0.25 3.50
C LEU A 66 -7.45 -1.41 2.79
N LYS A 67 -7.75 -1.61 1.51
CA LYS A 67 -6.97 -2.43 0.59
C LYS A 67 -6.26 -1.55 -0.44
N ILE A 68 -4.98 -1.83 -0.69
CA ILE A 68 -4.18 -1.21 -1.74
C ILE A 68 -4.02 -2.20 -2.90
N THR A 69 -4.13 -1.69 -4.13
CA THR A 69 -3.85 -2.44 -5.36
C THR A 69 -2.96 -1.60 -6.25
N LEU A 70 -1.90 -2.21 -6.76
CA LEU A 70 -0.83 -1.63 -7.55
C LEU A 70 -0.80 -2.28 -8.93
N ILE A 71 -0.76 -1.47 -9.98
CA ILE A 71 -0.77 -1.92 -11.37
C ILE A 71 0.25 -1.10 -12.17
N ASN A 72 0.91 -1.78 -13.10
CA ASN A 72 1.67 -1.15 -14.18
C ASN A 72 0.80 -1.06 -15.45
N GLU A 73 0.07 0.04 -15.62
CA GLU A 73 -0.73 0.31 -16.82
C GLU A 73 0.11 0.55 -18.10
N LEU A 74 1.45 0.60 -18.01
CA LEU A 74 2.34 0.66 -19.18
C LEU A 74 2.70 -0.74 -19.70
N ALA A 75 2.57 -1.77 -18.86
CA ALA A 75 2.65 -3.17 -19.28
C ALA A 75 1.32 -3.65 -19.86
N LYS A 76 1.33 -4.73 -20.65
CA LYS A 76 0.08 -5.32 -21.13
C LYS A 76 -0.52 -6.17 -20.01
N PRO A 77 -1.87 -6.24 -19.88
CA PRO A 77 -2.52 -7.07 -18.85
C PRO A 77 -2.18 -8.56 -18.84
N THR A 78 -1.56 -9.07 -19.91
CA THR A 78 -1.09 -10.46 -20.02
C THR A 78 0.34 -10.67 -19.55
N ASP A 79 1.08 -9.58 -19.35
CA ASP A 79 2.49 -9.60 -19.02
C ASP A 79 2.63 -9.64 -17.48
N PRO A 80 3.59 -10.40 -16.93
CA PRO A 80 3.77 -10.52 -15.49
C PRO A 80 4.05 -9.18 -14.81
N GLU A 81 4.68 -8.22 -15.51
CA GLU A 81 4.93 -6.86 -15.05
C GLU A 81 3.65 -6.06 -14.76
N TYR A 82 2.46 -6.50 -15.19
CA TYR A 82 1.22 -5.73 -15.05
C TYR A 82 0.69 -5.71 -13.62
N ASP A 83 0.70 -6.85 -12.92
CA ASP A 83 0.12 -6.98 -11.59
C ASP A 83 1.19 -6.84 -10.49
N ILE A 84 1.54 -5.59 -10.21
CA ILE A 84 2.52 -5.26 -9.17
C ILE A 84 2.00 -5.62 -7.76
N THR A 85 0.69 -5.78 -7.57
CA THR A 85 0.17 -6.24 -6.27
C THR A 85 0.62 -7.67 -5.99
N ALA A 86 0.54 -8.55 -6.99
CA ALA A 86 0.96 -9.93 -6.86
C ALA A 86 2.47 -10.04 -6.59
N GLU A 87 3.29 -9.25 -7.27
CA GLU A 87 4.74 -9.25 -7.05
C GLU A 87 5.09 -8.75 -5.62
N VAL A 88 4.45 -7.68 -5.13
CA VAL A 88 4.62 -7.21 -3.74
C VAL A 88 4.15 -8.25 -2.70
N GLU A 89 3.12 -9.04 -3.00
CA GLU A 89 2.67 -10.14 -2.14
C GLU A 89 3.65 -11.33 -2.15
N GLU A 90 4.25 -11.64 -3.30
CA GLU A 90 5.24 -12.71 -3.43
C GLU A 90 6.57 -12.34 -2.76
N GLU A 91 7.00 -11.09 -2.89
CA GLU A 91 8.20 -10.52 -2.27
C GLU A 91 7.88 -9.81 -0.94
N ALA A 92 6.89 -10.31 -0.21
CA ALA A 92 6.38 -9.65 0.99
C ALA A 92 7.46 -9.48 2.09
N ASP A 93 8.51 -10.30 2.11
CA ASP A 93 9.59 -10.19 3.08
C ASP A 93 10.67 -9.15 2.72
N GLU A 94 10.50 -8.47 1.59
CA GLU A 94 11.30 -7.32 1.14
C GLU A 94 10.48 -6.03 1.12
N HIS A 95 9.16 -6.14 1.00
CA HIS A 95 8.27 -4.99 0.89
C HIS A 95 7.61 -4.59 2.22
N ILE A 96 7.43 -3.28 2.43
CA ILE A 96 6.65 -2.75 3.55
C ILE A 96 6.03 -1.39 3.23
N PHE A 97 4.75 -1.25 3.56
CA PHE A 97 4.04 0.02 3.54
C PHE A 97 4.21 0.80 4.85
N PHE A 98 4.41 2.10 4.73
CA PHE A 98 4.36 3.07 5.81
C PHE A 98 3.24 4.08 5.58
N PHE A 99 2.68 4.58 6.68
CA PHE A 99 1.52 5.46 6.64
C PHE A 99 1.75 6.69 7.51
N ALA A 100 1.25 7.84 7.06
CA ALA A 100 1.17 9.03 7.88
C ALA A 100 -0.15 9.78 7.66
N TRP A 101 -0.67 10.41 8.70
CA TRP A 101 -1.85 11.26 8.59
C TRP A 101 -1.76 12.46 9.53
N THR A 102 -2.50 13.52 9.21
CA THR A 102 -2.48 14.77 9.96
C THR A 102 -3.81 15.03 10.67
N ASN A 103 -3.80 15.96 11.62
CA ASN A 103 -4.99 16.46 12.31
C ASN A 103 -5.83 15.39 13.03
N SER A 104 -5.21 14.27 13.42
CA SER A 104 -5.86 13.17 14.15
C SER A 104 -7.16 12.70 13.47
N THR A 105 -7.17 12.55 12.14
CA THR A 105 -8.36 12.11 11.37
C THR A 105 -8.85 10.70 11.72
N PHE A 106 -8.02 9.91 12.41
CA PHE A 106 -8.37 8.58 12.92
C PHE A 106 -8.34 8.53 14.44
N SER A 107 -9.32 7.83 15.02
CA SER A 107 -9.36 7.47 16.44
C SER A 107 -8.63 6.15 16.71
N ASN A 108 -8.51 5.29 15.69
CA ASN A 108 -7.71 4.08 15.71
C ASN A 108 -7.20 3.78 14.28
N PRO A 109 -5.90 3.54 14.05
CA PRO A 109 -4.82 3.65 15.01
C PRO A 109 -4.66 5.09 15.55
N THR A 110 -4.02 5.23 16.71
CA THR A 110 -3.75 6.53 17.34
C THR A 110 -2.45 7.13 16.82
N GLY A 111 -2.30 8.46 16.89
CA GLY A 111 -1.08 9.17 16.51
C GLY A 111 -1.18 9.80 15.14
N ASN A 112 -0.05 9.85 14.42
CA ASN A 112 0.14 10.46 13.10
C ASN A 112 0.78 9.51 12.07
N GLY A 113 0.90 8.22 12.41
CA GLY A 113 1.48 7.18 11.57
C GLY A 113 2.93 6.87 11.90
N ASN A 114 3.57 6.03 11.09
CA ASN A 114 4.86 5.40 11.39
C ASN A 114 5.98 5.75 10.40
N VAL A 115 5.78 6.80 9.59
CA VAL A 115 6.79 7.31 8.66
C VAL A 115 7.95 7.97 9.41
N ASP A 116 7.67 8.74 10.45
CA ASP A 116 8.69 9.38 11.30
C ASP A 116 9.23 8.43 12.39
N ASN A 117 8.38 7.55 12.92
CA ASN A 117 8.76 6.57 13.93
C ASN A 117 8.12 5.20 13.70
N ARG A 118 8.96 4.19 13.38
CA ARG A 118 8.52 2.82 13.07
C ARG A 118 7.64 2.17 14.15
N SER A 119 7.83 2.52 15.42
CA SER A 119 7.08 1.94 16.53
C SER A 119 5.64 2.46 16.65
N ASP A 120 5.31 3.53 15.94
CA ASP A 120 4.00 4.15 16.03
C ASP A 120 2.92 3.24 15.45
N ALA A 121 1.72 3.35 16.01
CA ALA A 121 0.65 2.40 15.76
C ALA A 121 0.13 2.53 14.33
N VAL A 122 0.11 1.40 13.62
CA VAL A 122 -0.67 1.18 12.40
C VAL A 122 -1.29 -0.20 12.52
N ASN A 123 -2.58 -0.34 12.20
CA ASN A 123 -3.27 -1.62 12.30
C ASN A 123 -3.07 -2.43 11.00
N TYR A 124 -1.87 -2.98 10.81
CA TYR A 124 -1.60 -3.93 9.74
C TYR A 124 -2.45 -5.19 9.90
N VAL A 125 -3.11 -5.61 8.83
CA VAL A 125 -3.92 -6.83 8.77
C VAL A 125 -3.13 -7.98 8.15
N ASP A 126 -2.21 -7.66 7.23
CA ASP A 126 -1.36 -8.58 6.50
C ASP A 126 0.10 -8.55 6.97
N ARG A 127 0.77 -9.70 6.84
CA ARG A 127 2.15 -9.93 7.29
C ARG A 127 2.84 -10.89 6.34
N ASP A 128 4.17 -10.77 6.27
CA ASP A 128 5.03 -11.74 5.60
C ASP A 128 5.21 -13.03 6.42
N THR A 129 5.97 -13.97 5.86
CA THR A 129 6.26 -15.27 6.48
C THR A 129 7.11 -15.17 7.77
N LYS A 130 7.78 -14.05 7.99
CA LYS A 130 8.56 -13.73 9.21
C LYS A 130 7.71 -13.02 10.26
N GLY A 131 6.43 -12.76 9.96
CA GLY A 131 5.49 -12.06 10.83
C GLY A 131 5.68 -10.55 10.87
N LEU A 132 6.46 -9.96 9.96
CA LEU A 132 6.58 -8.51 9.83
C LEU A 132 5.43 -7.98 8.97
N PRO A 133 4.97 -6.74 9.18
CA PRO A 133 3.87 -6.18 8.40
C PRO A 133 4.24 -6.01 6.93
N LEU A 134 3.23 -6.16 6.06
CA LEU A 134 3.31 -5.81 4.64
C LEU A 134 2.55 -4.51 4.38
N GLY A 135 1.25 -4.46 4.67
CA GLY A 135 0.43 -3.25 4.63
C GLY A 135 -0.31 -3.01 3.31
N LEU A 136 -0.50 -4.04 2.48
CA LEU A 136 -1.51 -4.01 1.43
C LEU A 136 -2.93 -3.99 2.04
N GLU A 137 -3.09 -4.48 3.27
CA GLU A 137 -4.34 -4.40 4.03
C GLU A 137 -4.15 -3.80 5.44
N THR A 138 -4.92 -2.78 5.77
CA THR A 138 -4.88 -2.09 7.08
C THR A 138 -6.28 -1.75 7.58
N SER A 139 -6.46 -1.64 8.90
CA SER A 139 -7.75 -1.23 9.50
C SER A 139 -7.71 0.16 10.13
N TRP A 140 -8.78 0.92 9.93
CA TRP A 140 -8.87 2.33 10.31
C TRP A 140 -10.24 2.63 10.90
N THR A 141 -10.32 3.39 11.99
CA THR A 141 -11.54 3.93 12.54
C THR A 141 -11.43 5.45 12.58
N THR A 142 -12.31 6.12 11.86
CA THR A 142 -12.33 7.59 11.80
C THR A 142 -12.74 8.20 13.14
N ILE A 143 -12.37 9.45 13.38
CA ILE A 143 -12.85 10.21 14.53
C ILE A 143 -14.36 10.45 14.50
N ASN A 144 -14.96 10.72 15.66
CA ASN A 144 -16.39 11.04 15.79
C ASN A 144 -16.71 12.54 15.64
N THR A 145 -15.93 13.24 14.83
CA THR A 145 -16.13 14.66 14.48
C THR A 145 -15.73 14.88 13.03
N THR A 146 -16.20 15.98 12.44
CA THR A 146 -15.70 16.40 11.13
C THR A 146 -14.24 16.85 11.25
N GLY A 147 -13.40 16.50 10.28
CA GLY A 147 -11.99 16.86 10.28
C GLY A 147 -11.39 16.78 8.88
N ASN A 148 -10.41 17.63 8.61
CA ASN A 148 -9.65 17.61 7.37
C ASN A 148 -8.18 17.39 7.68
N GLY A 149 -7.47 16.69 6.81
CA GLY A 149 -6.05 16.42 6.93
C GLY A 149 -5.51 15.84 5.64
N THR A 150 -4.41 15.11 5.78
CA THR A 150 -3.75 14.38 4.70
C THR A 150 -3.56 12.94 5.10
N PHE A 151 -3.41 12.07 4.11
CA PHE A 151 -3.10 10.66 4.27
C PHE A 151 -1.99 10.30 3.27
N ARG A 152 -0.81 9.99 3.77
CA ARG A 152 0.37 9.61 2.99
C ARG A 152 0.59 8.10 3.09
N VAL A 153 0.85 7.49 1.94
CA VAL A 153 1.17 6.08 1.78
C VAL A 153 2.52 5.98 1.09
N ILE A 154 3.43 5.22 1.69
CA ILE A 154 4.77 4.97 1.14
C ILE A 154 4.95 3.46 1.04
N LEU A 155 5.28 2.94 -0.13
CA LEU A 155 5.79 1.58 -0.28
C LEU A 155 7.32 1.65 -0.35
N LYS A 156 7.98 0.78 0.41
CA LYS A 156 9.42 0.62 0.38
C LYS A 156 9.78 -0.80 -0.05
N HIS A 157 10.68 -0.91 -1.03
CA HIS A 157 11.41 -2.13 -1.38
C HIS A 157 12.73 -2.19 -0.60
N GLN A 158 12.91 -3.25 0.19
CA GLN A 158 13.98 -3.40 1.18
C GLN A 158 14.60 -4.81 1.14
N PRO A 159 15.10 -5.28 -0.02
CA PRO A 159 15.75 -6.60 -0.15
C PRO A 159 16.88 -6.72 0.87
N ASP A 160 16.91 -7.83 1.60
CA ASP A 160 17.83 -8.11 2.71
C ASP A 160 17.84 -7.09 3.89
N LEU A 161 17.02 -6.04 3.84
CA LEU A 161 17.00 -4.94 4.81
C LEU A 161 15.74 -4.92 5.68
N LYS A 162 14.61 -5.45 5.20
CA LYS A 162 13.36 -5.45 5.95
C LYS A 162 13.52 -6.19 7.28
N SER A 163 13.14 -5.52 8.37
CA SER A 163 13.25 -6.01 9.74
C SER A 163 12.18 -5.37 10.63
N ALA A 164 12.10 -5.82 11.89
CA ALA A 164 11.19 -5.22 12.87
C ALA A 164 11.47 -3.73 13.15
N THR A 165 12.68 -3.25 12.84
CA THR A 165 13.12 -1.88 13.11
C THR A 165 13.33 -1.03 11.87
N THR A 166 13.11 -1.58 10.68
CA THR A 166 13.32 -0.85 9.43
C THR A 166 12.33 0.30 9.30
N THR A 167 12.77 1.40 8.71
CA THR A 167 12.06 2.68 8.64
C THR A 167 11.71 3.05 7.20
N SER A 168 10.95 4.13 7.01
CA SER A 168 10.64 4.64 5.67
C SER A 168 11.85 5.26 4.95
N ASN A 169 13.02 5.35 5.59
CA ASN A 169 14.25 5.88 5.00
C ASN A 169 15.19 4.77 4.49
N ASP A 170 14.89 3.50 4.75
CA ASP A 170 15.68 2.37 4.31
C ASP A 170 15.15 1.84 2.96
N GLY A 171 16.04 1.37 2.08
CA GLY A 171 15.68 0.84 0.76
C GLY A 171 15.14 1.88 -0.24
N GLU A 172 14.59 1.40 -1.35
CA GLU A 172 14.05 2.22 -2.45
C GLU A 172 12.55 2.47 -2.31
N SER A 173 12.06 3.57 -2.89
CA SER A 173 10.64 3.98 -2.74
C SER A 173 9.91 3.73 -4.05
N ASP A 174 9.05 2.72 -4.06
CA ASP A 174 8.30 2.35 -5.28
C ASP A 174 7.01 3.17 -5.39
N LEU A 175 6.48 3.62 -4.25
CA LEU A 175 5.35 4.52 -4.17
C LEU A 175 5.51 5.50 -3.02
N ASP A 176 5.22 6.77 -3.27
CA ASP A 176 5.04 7.78 -2.23
C ASP A 176 3.97 8.78 -2.69
N VAL A 177 2.78 8.68 -2.08
CA VAL A 177 1.62 9.47 -2.48
C VAL A 177 0.93 10.04 -1.25
N THR A 178 0.52 11.30 -1.35
CA THR A 178 -0.23 11.98 -0.29
C THR A 178 -1.58 12.45 -0.83
N PHE A 179 -2.66 11.96 -0.25
CA PHE A 179 -4.02 12.39 -0.54
C PHE A 179 -4.48 13.42 0.49
N ASN A 180 -5.31 14.36 0.06
CA ASN A 180 -6.17 15.09 1.00
C ASN A 180 -7.20 14.11 1.58
N LEU A 181 -7.49 14.24 2.87
CA LEU A 181 -8.43 13.41 3.60
C LEU A 181 -9.44 14.28 4.33
N SER A 182 -10.72 13.96 4.15
CA SER A 182 -11.83 14.59 4.87
C SER A 182 -12.66 13.51 5.56
N VAL A 183 -12.95 13.74 6.83
CA VAL A 183 -13.87 12.94 7.65
C VAL A 183 -15.14 13.78 7.86
N ASN A 184 -16.31 13.26 7.49
CA ASN A 184 -17.59 13.98 7.48
C ASN A 184 -18.68 13.29 8.30
#